data_AF-A0A255QIJ8-F1
#
_entry.id   AF-A0A255QIJ8-F1
#
_cell.length_a   1.000
_cell.length_b   1.000
_cell.length_c   1.000
_cell.angle_alpha   90.00
_cell.angle_beta   90.00
_cell.angle_gamma   90.00
#
_symmetry.space_group_name_H-M   'P 1'
#
loop_
_entity.id
_entity.type
_entity.pdbx_description
1 polymer ?
#
loop_
_entity_poly.entity_id
_entity_poly.type
_entity_poly.pdbx_seq_one_letter_code
_entity_poly.pdbx_strand_id
1 'polypeptide(L)'
;MKFYIGEALVGDGNEVAHIDLMLGSKDGPVGVAFANALSTQSEGHTNLLAVLEPNVAVKPSTVMITKVTLKGMKQVVQMFGPAQAAVAKAIADSVAEGVIPADQAEDLVCVCGVFIHPEADDDEKIYNYNYEAVKQSVANAMGGKPTAEEMIAKKDSAAHPFKGNF
;
A
#
# COMPACT_ATOMS: atom_id res chain seq x y z
N MET A 1 5.65 17.84 12.45
CA MET A 1 4.86 16.91 11.63
C MET A 1 5.70 15.69 11.34
N LYS A 2 5.32 14.52 11.87
CA LYS A 2 5.95 13.24 11.52
C LYS A 2 5.02 12.52 10.54
N PHE A 3 5.60 11.88 9.54
CA PHE A 3 4.90 10.88 8.74
C PHE A 3 5.70 9.59 8.79
N TYR A 4 5.00 8.49 8.57
CA TYR A 4 5.50 7.14 8.68
C TYR A 4 5.61 6.53 7.28
N ILE A 5 6.64 5.72 7.08
CA ILE A 5 6.90 5.02 5.83
C ILE A 5 6.95 3.53 6.14
N GLY A 6 6.22 2.75 5.37
CA GLY A 6 6.21 1.30 5.49
C GLY A 6 6.32 0.65 4.13
N GLU A 7 6.98 -0.51 4.11
CA GLU A 7 7.11 -1.36 2.95
C GLU A 7 6.96 -2.82 3.40
N ALA A 8 6.41 -3.63 2.49
CA ALA A 8 6.44 -5.08 2.57
C ALA A 8 6.24 -5.71 1.18
N LEU A 9 6.92 -6.85 0.99
CA LEU A 9 6.71 -7.76 -0.13
C LEU A 9 6.19 -9.09 0.40
N VAL A 10 5.06 -9.54 -0.12
CA VAL A 10 4.41 -10.80 0.28
C VAL A 10 3.97 -11.57 -0.95
N GLY A 11 4.13 -12.90 -0.87
CA GLY A 11 3.74 -13.82 -1.92
C GLY A 11 4.86 -14.14 -2.90
N ASP A 12 4.49 -14.84 -3.97
CA ASP A 12 5.36 -15.31 -5.03
C ASP A 12 4.62 -15.30 -6.37
N GLY A 13 5.32 -15.72 -7.43
CA GLY A 13 4.76 -15.76 -8.78
C GLY A 13 4.43 -14.38 -9.34
N ASN A 14 3.46 -14.33 -10.25
CA ASN A 14 3.02 -13.08 -10.87
C ASN A 14 2.10 -12.26 -9.95
N GLU A 15 1.51 -12.89 -8.94
CA GLU A 15 0.61 -12.23 -7.99
C GLU A 15 1.33 -11.56 -6.82
N VAL A 16 2.66 -11.72 -6.71
CA VAL A 16 3.48 -11.11 -5.65
C VAL A 16 3.10 -9.65 -5.43
N ALA A 17 2.75 -9.33 -4.18
CA ALA A 17 2.37 -7.99 -3.78
C ALA A 17 3.59 -7.27 -3.21
N HIS A 18 3.82 -6.05 -3.69
CA HIS A 18 4.85 -5.16 -3.13
C HIS A 18 4.22 -3.79 -2.85
N ILE A 19 4.11 -3.47 -1.57
CA ILE A 19 3.44 -2.27 -1.07
C ILE A 19 4.51 -1.28 -0.60
N ASP A 20 4.39 -0.03 -1.06
CA ASP A 20 5.12 1.11 -0.51
C ASP A 20 4.06 2.10 -0.03
N LEU A 21 4.05 2.46 1.26
CA LEU A 21 3.04 3.38 1.77
C LEU A 21 3.62 4.50 2.64
N MET A 22 2.91 5.62 2.61
CA MET A 22 3.09 6.74 3.52
C MET A 22 1.83 6.95 4.34
N LEU A 23 1.97 7.16 5.64
CA LEU A 23 0.86 7.47 6.54
C LEU A 23 1.20 8.71 7.37
N GLY A 24 0.29 9.67 7.43
CA GLY A 24 0.57 10.94 8.12
C GLY A 24 -0.63 11.88 8.16
N SER A 25 -0.46 13.03 8.82
CA SER A 25 -1.52 14.02 9.01
C SER A 25 -2.02 14.62 7.69
N LYS A 26 -3.34 14.86 7.61
CA LYS A 26 -4.02 15.61 6.55
C LYS A 26 -3.48 17.01 6.32
N ASP A 27 -2.98 17.66 7.36
CA ASP A 27 -2.43 19.02 7.28
C ASP A 27 -0.91 19.03 6.99
N GLY A 28 -0.33 17.84 6.78
CA GLY A 28 1.10 17.66 6.55
C GLY A 28 1.47 17.29 5.11
N PRO A 29 2.76 16.96 4.89
CA PRO A 29 3.26 16.57 3.56
C PRO A 29 2.52 15.38 2.94
N VAL A 30 2.07 14.41 3.76
CA VAL A 30 1.28 13.26 3.26
C VAL A 30 -0.12 13.69 2.84
N GLY A 31 -0.74 14.64 3.54
CA GLY A 31 -1.99 15.28 3.13
C GLY A 31 -1.90 15.95 1.76
N VAL A 32 -0.83 16.71 1.54
CA VAL A 32 -0.55 17.34 0.23
C VAL A 32 -0.34 16.27 -0.85
N ALA A 33 0.46 15.23 -0.57
CA ALA A 33 0.68 14.13 -1.52
C ALA A 33 -0.61 13.37 -1.84
N PHE A 34 -1.45 13.09 -0.83
CA PHE A 34 -2.75 12.45 -0.98
C PHE A 34 -3.68 13.28 -1.88
N ALA A 35 -3.81 14.59 -1.60
CA ALA A 35 -4.67 15.47 -2.38
C ALA A 35 -4.23 15.52 -3.84
N ASN A 36 -2.92 15.71 -4.08
CA ASN A 36 -2.36 15.75 -5.42
C ASN A 36 -2.53 14.42 -6.16
N ALA A 37 -2.30 13.29 -5.50
CA ALA A 37 -2.45 11.96 -6.11
C ALA A 37 -3.91 11.70 -6.52
N LEU A 38 -4.88 12.07 -5.66
CA LEU A 38 -6.29 11.88 -5.97
C LEU A 38 -6.77 12.82 -7.09
N SER A 39 -6.31 14.08 -7.10
CA SER A 39 -6.72 15.08 -8.09
C SER A 39 -6.00 14.97 -9.44
N THR A 40 -4.89 14.23 -9.50
CA THR A 40 -4.05 14.12 -10.70
C THR A 40 -4.08 12.70 -11.24
N GLN A 41 -4.74 12.54 -12.38
CA GLN A 41 -4.85 11.28 -13.09
C GLN A 41 -4.02 11.36 -14.37
N SER A 42 -3.32 10.27 -14.70
CA SER A 42 -2.50 10.17 -15.92
C SER A 42 -2.85 8.92 -16.70
N GLU A 43 -2.59 8.91 -18.01
CA GLU A 43 -2.82 7.74 -18.86
C GLU A 43 -2.08 6.52 -18.28
N GLY A 44 -2.83 5.43 -18.05
CA GLY A 44 -2.32 4.19 -17.47
C GLY A 44 -1.95 4.25 -15.98
N HIS A 45 -2.05 5.41 -15.32
CA HIS A 45 -1.80 5.60 -13.89
C HIS A 45 -2.95 6.38 -13.26
N THR A 46 -4.05 5.68 -13.04
CA THR A 46 -5.21 6.21 -12.32
C THR A 46 -5.13 5.87 -10.84
N ASN A 47 -5.57 6.80 -9.99
CA ASN A 47 -5.54 6.69 -8.54
C ASN A 47 -6.96 6.79 -8.00
N LEU A 48 -7.36 5.90 -7.09
CA LEU A 48 -8.69 5.88 -6.49
C LEU A 48 -8.59 5.79 -4.97
N LEU A 49 -9.67 6.16 -4.28
CA LEU A 49 -9.81 5.86 -2.87
C LEU A 49 -9.93 4.35 -2.65
N ALA A 50 -9.31 3.84 -1.59
CA ALA A 50 -9.58 2.49 -1.11
C ALA A 50 -10.95 2.46 -0.42
N VAL A 51 -11.80 1.50 -0.79
CA VAL A 51 -13.15 1.33 -0.26
C VAL A 51 -13.39 -0.14 0.06
N LEU A 52 -14.09 -0.42 1.16
CA LEU A 52 -14.52 -1.79 1.49
C LEU A 52 -15.60 -2.26 0.51
N GLU A 53 -16.48 -1.33 0.17
CA GLU A 53 -17.48 -1.40 -0.88
C GLU A 53 -17.81 0.02 -1.35
N PRO A 54 -18.45 0.23 -2.51
CA PRO A 54 -18.91 1.55 -2.91
C PRO A 54 -19.71 2.25 -1.80
N ASN A 55 -19.37 3.51 -1.52
CA ASN A 55 -19.91 4.33 -0.42
C ASN A 55 -19.42 3.98 1.00
N VAL A 56 -18.48 3.05 1.16
CA VAL A 56 -17.83 2.73 2.44
C VAL A 56 -16.31 2.84 2.30
N ALA A 57 -15.82 4.09 2.25
CA ALA A 57 -14.39 4.39 2.21
C ALA A 57 -13.72 4.15 3.57
N VAL A 58 -12.47 3.69 3.55
CA VAL A 58 -11.73 3.41 4.79
C VAL A 58 -11.23 4.67 5.47
N LYS A 59 -11.04 4.53 6.79
CA LYS A 59 -10.35 5.50 7.65
C LYS A 59 -9.11 4.82 8.24
N PRO A 60 -7.93 5.45 8.21
CA PRO A 60 -7.62 6.72 7.56
C PRO A 60 -7.88 6.70 6.05
N SER A 61 -8.27 7.86 5.51
CA SER A 61 -8.58 7.97 4.09
C SER A 61 -7.35 7.60 3.28
N THR A 62 -7.51 6.59 2.43
CA THR A 62 -6.40 5.94 1.73
C THR A 62 -6.58 6.11 0.23
N VAL A 63 -5.58 6.67 -0.43
CA VAL A 63 -5.50 6.70 -1.91
C VAL A 63 -4.57 5.58 -2.36
N MET A 64 -5.05 4.78 -3.31
CA MET A 64 -4.24 3.77 -3.99
C MET A 64 -3.59 4.40 -5.20
N ILE A 65 -2.28 4.23 -5.33
CA ILE A 65 -1.51 4.65 -6.50
C ILE A 65 -0.90 3.44 -7.21
N THR A 66 -0.98 3.46 -8.53
CA THR A 66 -0.58 2.32 -9.37
C THR A 66 0.89 2.43 -9.77
N LYS A 67 1.73 1.43 -9.41
CA LYS A 67 3.17 1.41 -9.75
C LYS A 67 3.46 0.95 -11.18
N VAL A 68 2.57 0.16 -11.77
CA VAL A 68 2.71 -0.42 -13.11
C VAL A 68 1.70 0.22 -14.05
N THR A 69 2.10 0.60 -15.26
CA THR A 69 1.18 1.18 -16.24
C THR A 69 0.08 0.20 -16.62
N LEU A 70 -1.18 0.55 -16.35
CA LEU A 70 -2.36 -0.22 -16.74
C LEU A 70 -2.62 -0.07 -18.24
N LYS A 71 -2.63 -1.19 -18.97
CA LYS A 71 -2.79 -1.24 -20.43
C LYS A 71 -4.14 -1.79 -20.89
N GLY A 72 -4.97 -2.29 -19.99
CA GLY A 72 -6.26 -2.87 -20.35
C GLY A 72 -7.17 -3.16 -19.15
N MET A 73 -8.44 -3.43 -19.44
CA MET A 73 -9.48 -3.56 -18.43
C MET A 73 -9.25 -4.68 -17.41
N LYS A 74 -8.59 -5.79 -17.80
CA LYS A 74 -8.21 -6.84 -16.85
C LYS A 74 -7.40 -6.29 -15.68
N GLN A 75 -6.36 -5.51 -15.99
CA GLN A 75 -5.47 -4.91 -14.99
C GLN A 75 -6.19 -3.85 -14.16
N VAL A 76 -7.11 -3.09 -14.78
CA VAL A 76 -7.98 -2.14 -14.07
C VAL A 76 -8.86 -2.87 -13.05
N VAL A 77 -9.49 -3.99 -13.44
CA VAL A 77 -10.32 -4.80 -12.54
C VAL A 77 -9.49 -5.43 -11.44
N GLN A 78 -8.28 -5.91 -11.71
CA GLN A 78 -7.39 -6.46 -10.68
C GLN A 78 -6.96 -5.39 -9.66
N MET A 79 -6.59 -4.20 -10.12
CA MET A 79 -6.20 -3.09 -9.25
C MET A 79 -7.38 -2.59 -8.40
N PHE A 80 -8.55 -2.40 -9.02
CA PHE A 80 -9.73 -1.79 -8.38
C PHE A 80 -10.84 -2.80 -8.03
N GLY A 81 -10.45 -4.07 -7.88
CA GLY A 81 -11.29 -5.17 -7.42
C GLY A 81 -10.58 -5.87 -6.25
N PRO A 82 -9.90 -7.00 -6.48
CA PRO A 82 -9.24 -7.76 -5.40
C PRO A 82 -8.20 -6.92 -4.65
N ALA A 83 -7.33 -6.16 -5.33
CA ALA A 83 -6.33 -5.36 -4.64
C ALA A 83 -6.93 -4.19 -3.83
N GLN A 84 -7.97 -3.53 -4.35
CA GLN A 84 -8.66 -2.45 -3.63
C GLN A 84 -9.39 -2.95 -2.39
N ALA A 85 -10.12 -4.05 -2.51
CA ALA A 85 -10.78 -4.69 -1.37
C ALA A 85 -9.76 -5.12 -0.31
N ALA A 86 -8.63 -5.68 -0.72
CA ALA A 86 -7.55 -6.10 0.16
C ALA A 86 -6.91 -4.93 0.91
N VAL A 87 -6.54 -3.87 0.20
CA VAL A 87 -5.97 -2.64 0.79
C VAL A 87 -6.97 -2.03 1.78
N ALA A 88 -8.23 -1.92 1.39
CA ALA A 88 -9.27 -1.37 2.26
C ALA A 88 -9.45 -2.22 3.53
N LYS A 89 -9.60 -3.54 3.39
CA LYS A 89 -9.77 -4.43 4.54
C LYS A 89 -8.57 -4.39 5.47
N ALA A 90 -7.35 -4.39 4.93
CA ALA A 90 -6.13 -4.30 5.72
C ALA A 90 -6.03 -2.99 6.52
N ILE A 91 -6.41 -1.84 5.95
CA ILE A 91 -6.46 -0.56 6.67
C ILE A 91 -7.51 -0.60 7.79
N ALA A 92 -8.72 -1.06 7.48
CA ALA A 92 -9.80 -1.17 8.46
C ALA A 92 -9.43 -2.09 9.63
N ASP A 93 -8.82 -3.24 9.34
CA ASP A 93 -8.36 -4.17 10.37
C ASP A 93 -7.19 -3.61 11.18
N SER A 94 -6.31 -2.83 10.55
CA SER A 94 -5.22 -2.16 11.26
C SER A 94 -5.74 -1.12 12.26
N VAL A 95 -6.88 -0.48 11.97
CA VAL A 95 -7.58 0.37 12.95
C VAL A 95 -8.27 -0.47 14.02
N ALA A 96 -9.00 -1.52 13.64
CA ALA A 96 -9.71 -2.39 14.56
C ALA A 96 -8.78 -3.08 15.59
N GLU A 97 -7.57 -3.44 15.16
CA GLU A 97 -6.53 -4.03 16.00
C GLU A 97 -5.68 -3.00 16.76
N GLY A 98 -5.90 -1.71 16.53
CA GLY A 98 -5.18 -0.63 17.21
C GLY A 98 -3.75 -0.39 16.72
N VAL A 99 -3.33 -1.00 15.61
CA VAL A 99 -2.05 -0.68 14.94
C VAL A 99 -2.06 0.77 14.46
N ILE A 100 -3.19 1.20 13.88
CA ILE A 100 -3.52 2.61 13.69
C ILE A 100 -4.48 2.99 14.81
N PRO A 101 -4.11 3.95 15.70
CA PRO A 101 -5.02 4.40 16.74
C PRO A 101 -6.33 4.96 16.16
N ALA A 102 -7.46 4.42 16.61
CA ALA A 102 -8.78 4.79 16.08
C ALA A 102 -9.12 6.27 16.28
N ASP A 103 -8.62 6.89 17.35
CA ASP A 103 -8.77 8.31 17.66
C ASP A 103 -7.99 9.22 16.70
N GLN A 104 -7.03 8.68 15.93
CA GLN A 104 -6.26 9.41 14.93
C GLN A 104 -6.72 9.11 13.49
N ALA A 105 -7.55 8.10 13.28
CA ALA A 105 -7.94 7.64 11.95
C ALA A 105 -8.62 8.74 11.12
N GLU A 106 -9.32 9.69 11.75
CA GLU A 106 -9.94 10.81 11.03
C GLU A 106 -8.95 11.92 10.65
N ASP A 107 -7.81 12.05 11.33
CA ASP A 107 -6.83 13.12 11.07
C ASP A 107 -5.68 12.66 10.17
N LEU A 108 -5.56 11.35 9.98
CA LEU A 108 -4.55 10.71 9.15
C LEU A 108 -5.06 10.43 7.73
N VAL A 109 -4.13 10.39 6.80
CA VAL A 109 -4.29 9.89 5.43
C VAL A 109 -3.20 8.90 5.10
N CYS A 110 -3.47 8.02 4.14
CA CYS A 110 -2.53 7.04 3.61
C CYS A 110 -2.41 7.19 2.09
N VAL A 111 -1.17 7.17 1.59
CA VAL A 111 -0.85 7.02 0.17
C VAL A 111 -0.26 5.63 0.01
N CYS A 112 -0.98 4.72 -0.64
CA CYS A 112 -0.64 3.31 -0.75
C CYS A 112 -0.27 2.95 -2.20
N GLY A 113 1.01 2.75 -2.46
CA GLY A 113 1.52 2.30 -3.75
C GLY A 113 1.41 0.79 -3.91
N VAL A 114 0.68 0.35 -4.93
CA VAL A 114 0.38 -1.06 -5.18
C VAL A 114 1.10 -1.54 -6.45
N PHE A 115 1.82 -2.65 -6.33
CA PHE A 115 2.41 -3.38 -7.45
C PHE A 115 1.54 -4.59 -7.77
N ILE A 116 1.20 -4.75 -9.05
CA ILE A 116 0.63 -5.98 -9.62
C ILE A 116 1.40 -6.24 -10.91
N HIS A 117 1.95 -7.45 -11.07
CA HIS A 117 2.67 -7.81 -12.28
C HIS A 117 1.71 -7.82 -13.48
N PRO A 118 2.11 -7.38 -14.69
CA PRO A 118 1.24 -7.38 -15.86
C PRO A 118 0.64 -8.74 -16.23
N GLU A 119 1.31 -9.83 -15.82
CA GLU A 119 0.92 -11.22 -16.09
C GLU A 119 0.18 -11.89 -14.91
N ALA A 120 -0.21 -11.13 -13.87
CA ALA A 120 -1.02 -11.67 -12.79
C ALA A 120 -2.40 -12.14 -13.31
N ASP A 121 -2.90 -13.25 -12.78
CA ASP A 121 -4.15 -13.86 -13.23
C ASP A 121 -5.01 -14.41 -12.09
N ASP A 122 -4.42 -14.77 -10.96
CA ASP A 122 -5.14 -15.31 -9.81
C ASP A 122 -5.61 -14.19 -8.85
N ASP A 123 -6.88 -13.81 -8.97
CA ASP A 123 -7.49 -12.74 -8.17
C ASP A 123 -7.51 -13.05 -6.66
N GLU A 124 -7.60 -14.31 -6.25
CA GLU A 124 -7.59 -14.70 -4.83
C GLU A 124 -6.19 -14.47 -4.23
N LYS A 125 -5.14 -14.84 -4.96
CA LYS A 125 -3.76 -14.52 -4.56
C LYS A 125 -3.50 -13.03 -4.55
N ILE A 126 -3.95 -12.29 -5.56
CA ILE A 126 -3.83 -10.82 -5.58
C ILE A 126 -4.46 -10.23 -4.32
N TYR A 127 -5.66 -10.67 -3.94
CA TYR A 127 -6.30 -10.22 -2.71
C TYR A 127 -5.47 -10.57 -1.46
N ASN A 128 -5.14 -11.85 -1.28
CA ASN A 128 -4.48 -12.34 -0.06
C ASN A 128 -3.09 -11.72 0.13
N TYR A 129 -2.28 -11.64 -0.93
CA TYR A 129 -0.94 -11.06 -0.85
C TYR A 129 -0.96 -9.56 -0.63
N ASN A 130 -1.87 -8.81 -1.29
CA ASN A 130 -1.99 -7.37 -1.04
C ASN A 130 -2.52 -7.09 0.37
N TYR A 131 -3.46 -7.88 0.87
CA TYR A 131 -3.99 -7.72 2.24
C TYR A 131 -2.86 -7.85 3.26
N GLU A 132 -2.08 -8.94 3.18
CA GLU A 132 -0.98 -9.20 4.10
C GLU A 132 0.16 -8.18 3.94
N ALA A 133 0.52 -7.82 2.71
CA ALA A 133 1.55 -6.81 2.46
C ALA A 133 1.17 -5.44 3.02
N VAL A 134 -0.10 -5.02 2.90
CA VAL A 134 -0.57 -3.76 3.50
C VAL A 134 -0.55 -3.84 5.03
N LYS A 135 -1.01 -4.95 5.63
CA LYS A 135 -0.95 -5.17 7.09
C LYS A 135 0.48 -5.03 7.61
N GLN A 136 1.44 -5.71 6.98
CA GLN A 136 2.86 -5.64 7.35
C GLN A 136 3.44 -4.25 7.15
N SER A 137 3.12 -3.59 6.02
CA SER A 137 3.59 -2.23 5.74
C SER A 137 3.08 -1.22 6.76
N VAL A 138 1.80 -1.31 7.15
CA VAL A 138 1.21 -0.45 8.18
C VAL A 138 1.86 -0.71 9.55
N ALA A 139 2.05 -1.97 9.93
CA ALA A 139 2.72 -2.32 11.18
C ALA A 139 4.17 -1.81 11.22
N ASN A 140 4.91 -1.94 10.10
CA ASN A 140 6.25 -1.43 9.94
C ASN A 140 6.29 0.10 10.04
N ALA A 141 5.38 0.79 9.34
CA ALA A 141 5.27 2.25 9.37
C ALA A 141 5.02 2.77 10.78
N MET A 142 3.96 2.26 11.43
CA MET A 142 3.56 2.70 12.77
C MET A 142 4.59 2.29 13.84
N GLY A 143 5.29 1.18 13.64
CA GLY A 143 6.36 0.69 14.50
C GLY A 143 7.74 1.33 14.25
N GLY A 144 7.90 2.12 13.18
CA GLY A 144 9.19 2.70 12.79
C GLY A 144 10.23 1.65 12.39
N LYS A 145 9.79 0.60 11.68
CA LYS A 145 10.62 -0.54 11.29
C LYS A 145 10.86 -0.64 9.78
N PRO A 146 12.00 -1.20 9.35
CA PRO A 146 13.18 -1.46 10.18
C PRO A 146 13.78 -0.13 10.69
N THR A 147 14.39 -0.16 11.88
CA THR A 147 15.20 0.95 12.36
C THR A 147 16.47 1.08 11.52
N ALA A 148 17.14 2.24 11.58
CA ALA A 148 18.43 2.43 10.91
C ALA A 148 19.48 1.39 11.38
N GLU A 149 19.47 1.03 12.67
CA GLU A 149 20.38 0.03 13.22
C GLU A 149 20.09 -1.38 12.68
N GLU A 150 18.82 -1.79 12.67
CA GLU A 150 18.39 -3.09 12.09
C GLU A 150 18.76 -3.18 10.61
N MET A 151 18.54 -2.11 9.85
CA MET A 151 18.92 -2.03 8.44
C MET A 151 20.43 -2.14 8.26
N ILE A 152 21.24 -1.39 9.03
CA ILE A 152 22.71 -1.43 8.95
C ILE A 152 23.24 -2.83 9.30
N ALA A 153 22.67 -3.48 10.29
CA ALA A 153 23.05 -4.84 10.68
C ALA A 153 22.74 -5.87 9.58
N LYS A 154 21.69 -5.65 8.79
CA LYS A 154 21.25 -6.58 7.73
C LYS A 154 21.88 -6.29 6.36
N LYS A 155 22.30 -5.05 6.08
CA LYS A 155 22.61 -4.55 4.73
C LYS A 155 23.57 -5.46 3.92
N ASP A 156 24.60 -6.00 4.57
CA ASP A 156 25.65 -6.78 3.89
C ASP A 156 25.23 -8.24 3.64
N SER A 157 24.23 -8.74 4.38
CA SER A 157 23.66 -10.08 4.21
C SER A 157 22.36 -10.09 3.40
N ALA A 158 21.82 -8.92 3.04
CA ALA A 158 20.59 -8.80 2.30
C ALA A 158 20.71 -9.38 0.87
N ALA A 159 19.70 -10.14 0.45
CA ALA A 159 19.62 -10.77 -0.86
C ALA A 159 18.43 -10.18 -1.64
N HIS A 160 18.66 -9.05 -2.31
CA HIS A 160 17.65 -8.45 -3.17
C HIS A 160 17.39 -9.37 -4.39
N PRO A 161 16.13 -9.74 -4.72
CA PRO A 161 15.82 -10.74 -5.74
C PRO A 161 16.43 -10.46 -7.12
N PHE A 162 16.60 -9.18 -7.46
CA PHE A 162 17.14 -8.74 -8.75
C PHE A 162 18.50 -8.06 -8.66
N LYS A 163 19.27 -8.20 -7.57
CA LYS A 163 20.61 -7.55 -7.51
C LYS A 163 21.60 -8.10 -8.53
N GLY A 164 21.36 -9.29 -9.09
CA GLY A 164 22.35 -9.98 -9.91
C GLY A 164 23.47 -10.60 -9.07
N ASN A 165 24.44 -11.22 -9.72
CA ASN A 165 25.56 -11.88 -9.05
C ASN A 165 26.83 -11.02 -9.20
N PHE A 166 27.13 -10.18 -8.20
CA PHE A 166 28.40 -9.45 -8.09
C PHE A 166 28.86 -9.40 -6.64
#